data_AF-A0A836LG79-F1
#
_entry.id   AF-A0A836LG79-F1
#
_cell.length_a   1.000
_cell.length_b   1.000
_cell.length_c   1.000
_cell.angle_alpha   90.00
_cell.angle_beta   90.00
_cell.angle_gamma   90.00
#
_symmetry.space_group_name_H-M   'P 1'
#
loop_
_entity.id
_entity.type
_entity.pdbx_description
1 polymer ?
#
loop_
_entity_poly.entity_id
_entity_poly.type
_entity_poly.pdbx_seq_one_letter_code
_entity_poly.pdbx_strand_id
1 'polypeptide(L)'
;MRPDYMGVMFLCTSVVSFNAGIWQIFRRGQKKQLMENHKNMEKNPLTGLPSENATVNESEYRRVRLDGSFDNEGSCLVGPRSIPSYKGAANEDESRGGFLVMTPFEIANTGEFVMVNRGWVPIDAGKHRTMLRQYIGEGFTPSQVRGILRKEEFIGGSLFWGPNPNNDGPVAADLSWLAMRPWNMIMAYYRHRWGADHLKESVQKHGAHHYYVEMLEDFSGDDQRIVRGRAWPRRREVDEVVYVHLTPIVHSMYVVFWFSVTAGSLYGMLRCWRRQQALFALRKFADRQSTQLETLRQEQAQSYMRAVEEVEQRKTLGTGVAAAAGAGAQSSIGDSFVTPHPEERTSKKIN
;
A
#
# COMPACT_ATOMS: atom_id res chain seq x y z
N MET A 1 -12.72 16.60 26.17
CA MET A 1 -13.26 15.39 25.53
C MET A 1 -12.11 14.43 25.32
N ARG A 2 -12.17 13.18 25.80
CA ARG A 2 -11.26 12.15 25.29
C ARG A 2 -11.91 11.59 24.02
N PRO A 3 -11.26 11.65 22.84
CA PRO A 3 -11.70 10.91 21.68
C PRO A 3 -11.98 9.46 22.08
N ASP A 4 -13.01 8.84 21.52
CA ASP A 4 -13.17 7.39 21.64
C ASP A 4 -12.11 6.72 20.75
N TYR A 5 -10.87 6.74 21.25
CA TYR A 5 -9.71 6.20 20.57
C TYR A 5 -9.94 4.74 20.16
N MET A 6 -10.75 4.00 20.92
CA MET A 6 -11.11 2.62 20.60
C MET A 6 -11.96 2.55 19.33
N GLY A 7 -12.98 3.41 19.19
CA GLY A 7 -13.80 3.47 17.98
C GLY A 7 -12.99 3.84 16.74
N VAL A 8 -12.08 4.81 16.87
CA VAL A 8 -11.18 5.22 15.78
C VAL A 8 -10.20 4.10 15.41
N MET A 9 -9.61 3.41 16.37
CA MET A 9 -8.71 2.28 16.14
C MET A 9 -9.41 1.13 15.41
N PHE A 10 -10.64 0.79 15.79
CA PHE A 10 -11.45 -0.19 15.08
C PHE A 10 -11.79 0.26 13.65
N LEU A 11 -12.15 1.53 13.44
CA LEU A 11 -12.39 2.03 12.09
C LEU A 11 -11.14 1.95 11.21
N CYS A 12 -9.99 2.44 11.71
CA CYS A 12 -8.72 2.37 10.98
C CYS A 12 -8.33 0.93 10.65
N THR A 13 -8.45 0.02 11.61
CA THR A 13 -8.16 -1.40 11.41
C THR A 13 -9.06 -2.00 10.34
N SER A 14 -10.37 -1.72 10.37
CA SER A 14 -11.33 -2.18 9.35
C SER A 14 -10.97 -1.70 7.95
N VAL A 15 -10.57 -0.43 7.80
CA VAL A 15 -10.19 0.13 6.50
C VAL A 15 -8.92 -0.55 5.97
N VAL A 16 -7.89 -0.69 6.80
CA VAL A 16 -6.62 -1.31 6.40
C VAL A 16 -6.83 -2.79 6.06
N SER A 17 -7.53 -3.54 6.89
CA SER A 17 -7.78 -4.96 6.68
C SER A 17 -8.65 -5.22 5.44
N PHE A 18 -9.62 -4.35 5.15
CA PHE A 18 -10.45 -4.48 3.96
C PHE A 18 -9.64 -4.28 2.67
N ASN A 19 -8.82 -3.24 2.63
CA ASN A 19 -7.92 -2.99 1.50
C ASN A 19 -6.92 -4.14 1.31
N ALA A 20 -6.37 -4.67 2.41
CA ALA A 20 -5.52 -5.86 2.36
C ALA A 20 -6.28 -7.07 1.82
N GLY A 21 -7.53 -7.30 2.23
CA GLY A 21 -8.38 -8.37 1.71
C GLY A 21 -8.63 -8.26 0.21
N ILE A 22 -8.97 -7.07 -0.28
CA ILE A 22 -9.12 -6.78 -1.72
C ILE A 22 -7.82 -7.08 -2.47
N TRP A 23 -6.69 -6.60 -1.96
CA TRP A 23 -5.39 -6.85 -2.57
C TRP A 23 -5.10 -8.35 -2.70
N GLN A 24 -5.42 -9.15 -1.68
CA GLN A 24 -5.23 -10.60 -1.73
C GLN A 24 -6.08 -11.26 -2.83
N ILE A 25 -7.29 -10.76 -3.12
CA ILE A 25 -8.13 -11.26 -4.24
C ILE A 25 -7.44 -10.99 -5.58
N PHE A 26 -6.98 -9.76 -5.81
CA PHE A 26 -6.25 -9.42 -7.05
C PHE A 26 -4.95 -10.21 -7.18
N ARG A 27 -4.19 -10.32 -6.08
CA ARG A 27 -2.92 -11.06 -6.05
C ARG A 27 -3.12 -12.54 -6.33
N ARG A 28 -4.20 -13.14 -5.82
CA ARG A 28 -4.62 -14.51 -6.14
C ARG A 28 -4.90 -14.66 -7.64
N GLY A 29 -5.61 -13.72 -8.26
CA GLY A 29 -5.88 -13.71 -9.70
C GLY A 29 -4.59 -13.70 -10.53
N GLN A 30 -3.67 -12.79 -10.21
CA GLN A 30 -2.35 -12.71 -10.84
C GLN A 30 -1.56 -14.02 -10.71
N LYS A 31 -1.55 -14.62 -9.51
CA LYS A 31 -0.86 -15.90 -9.26
C LYS A 31 -1.50 -17.05 -10.01
N LYS A 32 -2.83 -17.07 -10.15
CA LYS A 32 -3.53 -18.08 -10.94
C LYS A 32 -3.17 -17.96 -12.43
N GLN A 33 -3.21 -16.75 -12.98
CA GLN A 33 -2.81 -16.49 -14.36
C GLN A 33 -1.35 -16.87 -14.61
N LEU A 34 -0.45 -16.60 -13.65
CA LEU A 34 0.95 -17.01 -13.74
C LEU A 34 1.10 -18.53 -13.90
N MET A 35 0.39 -19.32 -13.07
CA MET A 35 0.42 -20.78 -13.17
C MET A 35 -0.24 -21.29 -14.47
N GLU A 36 -1.29 -20.61 -14.96
CA GLU A 36 -1.88 -20.93 -16.25
C GLU A 36 -0.89 -20.68 -17.39
N ASN A 37 -0.13 -19.58 -17.34
CA ASN A 37 0.93 -19.29 -18.30
C ASN A 37 2.08 -20.31 -18.20
N HIS A 38 2.45 -20.78 -16.99
CA HIS A 38 3.47 -21.82 -16.81
C HIS A 38 3.15 -23.12 -17.55
N LYS A 39 1.87 -23.47 -17.73
CA LYS A 39 1.45 -24.63 -18.56
C LYS A 39 1.90 -24.51 -20.01
N ASN A 40 2.19 -23.31 -20.50
CA ASN A 40 2.76 -23.13 -21.84
C ASN A 40 4.15 -23.76 -22.00
N MET A 41 4.85 -24.05 -20.91
CA MET A 41 6.12 -24.76 -20.97
C MET A 41 5.95 -26.20 -21.46
N GLU A 42 4.82 -26.84 -21.19
CA GLU A 42 4.54 -28.21 -21.65
C GLU A 42 4.23 -28.26 -23.16
N LYS A 43 3.79 -27.14 -23.74
CA LYS A 43 3.48 -27.06 -25.18
C LYS A 43 4.73 -27.24 -26.04
N ASN A 44 4.50 -27.58 -27.30
CA ASN A 44 5.57 -27.69 -28.30
C ASN A 44 6.32 -26.35 -28.45
N PRO A 45 7.67 -26.40 -28.54
CA PRO A 45 8.48 -25.20 -28.69
C PRO A 45 8.17 -24.49 -29.99
N LEU A 46 8.15 -23.16 -29.95
CA LEU A 46 8.06 -22.32 -31.14
C LEU A 46 9.40 -22.32 -31.87
N THR A 47 9.37 -22.51 -33.18
CA THR A 47 10.54 -22.45 -34.07
C THR A 47 10.71 -21.09 -34.75
N GLY A 48 9.83 -20.14 -34.43
CA GLY A 48 9.83 -18.78 -34.95
C GLY A 48 9.10 -17.86 -33.97
N LEU A 49 8.97 -16.59 -34.35
CA LEU A 49 8.28 -15.61 -33.52
C LEU A 49 6.77 -15.87 -33.47
N PRO A 50 6.13 -15.62 -32.31
CA PRO A 50 4.67 -15.61 -32.25
C PRO A 50 4.12 -14.58 -33.24
N SER A 51 3.02 -14.91 -33.92
CA SER A 51 2.37 -13.97 -34.83
C SER A 51 1.94 -12.70 -34.08
N GLU A 52 1.91 -11.57 -34.79
CA GLU A 52 1.54 -10.26 -34.22
C GLU A 52 0.14 -10.25 -33.58
N ASN A 53 -0.73 -11.19 -33.99
CA ASN A 53 -2.09 -11.39 -33.47
C ASN A 53 -2.16 -12.23 -32.18
N ALA A 54 -1.07 -12.90 -31.77
CA ALA A 54 -1.06 -13.66 -30.53
C ALA A 54 -0.83 -12.70 -29.35
N THR A 55 -1.77 -12.67 -28.40
CA THR A 55 -1.59 -11.87 -27.18
C THR A 55 -0.30 -12.29 -26.49
N VAL A 56 0.62 -11.35 -26.23
CA VAL A 56 1.90 -11.62 -25.53
C VAL A 56 1.68 -12.40 -24.21
N ASN A 57 0.55 -12.15 -23.55
CA ASN A 57 0.14 -12.84 -22.33
C ASN A 57 -0.15 -14.34 -22.53
N GLU A 58 -0.68 -14.76 -23.68
CA GLU A 58 -1.04 -16.15 -23.95
C GLU A 58 0.17 -17.01 -24.32
N SER A 59 1.22 -16.39 -24.86
CA SER A 59 2.46 -17.07 -25.25
C SER A 59 3.58 -16.93 -24.22
N GLU A 60 3.34 -16.23 -23.10
CA GLU A 60 4.30 -16.13 -21.99
C GLU A 60 4.65 -17.54 -21.48
N TYR A 61 5.93 -17.77 -21.16
CA TYR A 61 6.51 -19.07 -20.78
C TYR A 61 6.49 -20.16 -21.84
N ARG A 62 6.07 -19.87 -23.08
CA ARG A 62 6.22 -20.85 -24.15
C ARG A 62 7.69 -21.04 -24.50
N ARG A 63 8.12 -22.30 -24.66
CA ARG A 63 9.48 -22.64 -25.10
C ARG A 63 9.70 -22.15 -26.53
N VAL A 64 10.91 -21.68 -26.84
CA VAL A 64 11.32 -21.25 -28.18
C VAL A 64 12.68 -21.84 -28.52
N ARG A 65 12.85 -22.22 -29.78
CA ARG A 65 14.13 -22.54 -30.42
C ARG A 65 14.27 -21.64 -31.65
N LEU A 66 15.26 -20.75 -31.64
CA LEU A 66 15.59 -19.86 -32.75
C LEU A 66 17.02 -20.13 -33.20
N ASP A 67 17.25 -20.19 -34.49
CA ASP A 67 18.58 -20.27 -35.10
C ASP A 67 18.91 -18.91 -35.73
N GLY A 68 20.15 -18.46 -35.64
CA GLY A 68 20.51 -17.08 -35.99
C GLY A 68 21.86 -16.65 -35.45
N SER A 69 22.05 -15.34 -35.28
CA SER A 69 23.30 -14.78 -34.76
C SER A 69 23.08 -13.66 -33.75
N PHE A 70 23.88 -13.63 -32.69
CA PHE A 70 23.90 -12.54 -31.72
C PHE A 70 24.75 -11.38 -32.22
N ASP A 71 24.22 -10.15 -32.13
CA ASP A 71 25.05 -8.95 -32.22
C ASP A 71 25.53 -8.56 -30.81
N ASN A 72 26.74 -9.00 -30.46
CA ASN A 72 27.36 -8.71 -29.17
C ASN A 72 27.73 -7.22 -28.98
N GLU A 73 27.80 -6.44 -30.06
CA GLU A 73 28.09 -5.02 -29.97
C GLU A 73 26.86 -4.20 -29.55
N GLY A 74 25.66 -4.69 -29.90
CA GLY A 74 24.37 -4.14 -29.50
C GLY A 74 23.92 -4.51 -28.08
N SER A 75 24.70 -5.31 -27.34
CA SER A 75 24.29 -5.77 -26.00
C SER A 75 24.12 -4.62 -25.01
N CYS A 76 22.99 -4.65 -24.30
CA CYS A 76 22.60 -3.73 -23.24
C CYS A 76 22.64 -4.43 -21.88
N LEU A 77 22.94 -3.67 -20.82
CA LEU A 77 22.96 -4.15 -19.45
C LEU A 77 21.75 -3.60 -18.69
N VAL A 78 21.05 -4.46 -17.95
CA VAL A 78 19.87 -4.10 -17.17
C VAL A 78 20.10 -4.41 -15.69
N GLY A 79 20.05 -3.40 -14.82
CA GLY A 79 20.29 -3.58 -13.40
C GLY A 79 20.19 -2.30 -12.57
N PRO A 80 20.50 -2.36 -11.26
CA PRO A 80 21.09 -3.49 -10.54
C PRO A 80 20.10 -4.65 -10.33
N ARG A 81 20.55 -5.89 -10.56
CA ARG A 81 19.80 -7.13 -10.27
C ARG A 81 20.59 -8.01 -9.31
N SER A 82 19.87 -8.63 -8.36
CA SER A 82 20.45 -9.67 -7.50
C SER A 82 20.83 -10.90 -8.33
N ILE A 83 21.77 -11.68 -7.81
CA ILE A 83 22.12 -12.98 -8.39
C ILE A 83 20.84 -13.83 -8.49
N PRO A 84 20.58 -14.51 -9.62
CA PRO A 84 19.53 -15.51 -9.70
C PRO A 84 19.84 -16.65 -8.71
N SER A 85 19.10 -16.72 -7.60
CA SER A 85 19.15 -17.83 -6.65
C SER A 85 17.87 -17.88 -5.80
N TYR A 86 17.22 -19.04 -5.81
CA TYR A 86 16.01 -19.32 -5.05
C TYR A 86 16.24 -19.43 -3.52
N LYS A 87 17.44 -19.79 -3.07
CA LYS A 87 17.73 -20.16 -1.67
C LYS A 87 18.05 -18.99 -0.74
N GLY A 88 17.75 -17.75 -1.12
CA GLY A 88 17.81 -16.60 -0.21
C GLY A 88 19.11 -16.53 0.59
N ALA A 89 20.26 -16.63 -0.06
CA ALA A 89 21.55 -16.40 0.58
C ALA A 89 22.59 -16.03 -0.47
N ALA A 90 22.89 -14.74 -0.54
CA ALA A 90 24.15 -14.23 -1.07
C ALA A 90 25.27 -14.62 -0.07
N ASN A 91 25.71 -15.87 -0.12
CA ASN A 91 26.81 -16.36 0.73
C ASN A 91 28.16 -16.36 0.01
N GLU A 92 28.37 -15.45 -0.95
CA GLU A 92 29.66 -15.27 -1.61
C GLU A 92 29.89 -13.80 -2.00
N ASP A 93 31.16 -13.42 -2.21
CA ASP A 93 31.66 -12.09 -2.58
C ASP A 93 30.96 -11.41 -3.78
N GLU A 94 30.12 -12.15 -4.51
CA GLU A 94 29.25 -11.68 -5.58
C GLU A 94 27.96 -10.98 -5.08
N SER A 95 27.80 -10.84 -3.76
CA SER A 95 26.69 -10.14 -3.06
C SER A 95 26.48 -8.66 -3.44
N ARG A 96 27.33 -8.08 -4.30
CA ARG A 96 27.28 -6.67 -4.73
C ARG A 96 26.29 -6.36 -5.85
N GLY A 97 25.46 -7.33 -6.24
CA GLY A 97 24.54 -7.21 -7.36
C GLY A 97 25.26 -7.27 -8.72
N GLY A 98 24.48 -7.22 -9.79
CA GLY A 98 25.00 -7.31 -11.16
C GLY A 98 23.97 -6.88 -12.18
N PHE A 99 24.15 -7.33 -13.42
CA PHE A 99 23.33 -6.91 -14.54
C PHE A 99 22.82 -8.12 -15.32
N LEU A 100 21.64 -8.01 -15.89
CA LEU A 100 21.17 -8.91 -16.94
C LEU A 100 21.71 -8.41 -18.28
N VAL A 101 22.19 -9.33 -19.11
CA VAL A 101 22.69 -9.02 -20.45
C VAL A 101 21.57 -9.25 -21.46
N MET A 102 21.09 -8.16 -22.05
CA MET A 102 20.15 -8.17 -23.15
C MET A 102 20.90 -8.00 -24.46
N THR A 103 20.81 -8.99 -25.36
CA THR A 103 21.54 -8.96 -26.64
C THR A 103 20.55 -9.06 -27.80
N PRO A 104 20.65 -8.21 -28.83
CA PRO A 104 19.90 -8.36 -30.07
C PRO A 104 20.31 -9.66 -30.77
N PHE A 105 19.33 -10.45 -31.18
CA PHE A 105 19.51 -11.69 -31.91
C PHE A 105 18.81 -11.61 -33.25
N GLU A 106 19.56 -11.72 -34.33
CA GLU A 106 19.05 -11.78 -35.70
C GLU A 106 18.64 -13.21 -36.04
N ILE A 107 17.36 -13.42 -36.34
CA ILE A 107 16.81 -14.73 -36.68
C ILE A 107 17.20 -15.10 -38.11
N ALA A 108 17.74 -16.31 -38.29
CA ALA A 108 18.02 -16.86 -39.59
C ALA A 108 16.74 -16.99 -40.43
N ASN A 109 16.84 -16.72 -41.72
CA ASN A 109 15.77 -16.74 -42.73
C ASN A 109 14.80 -15.55 -42.71
N THR A 110 14.42 -15.00 -41.55
CA THR A 110 13.53 -13.82 -41.50
C THR A 110 14.29 -12.50 -41.46
N GLY A 111 15.51 -12.49 -40.89
CA GLY A 111 16.26 -11.26 -40.66
C GLY A 111 15.64 -10.34 -39.60
N GLU A 112 14.67 -10.84 -38.85
CA GLU A 112 14.05 -10.10 -37.75
C GLU A 112 14.95 -10.12 -36.51
N PHE A 113 14.90 -9.05 -35.71
CA PHE A 113 15.65 -8.98 -34.47
C PHE A 113 14.75 -9.15 -33.25
N VAL A 114 15.21 -9.99 -32.32
CA VAL A 114 14.59 -10.18 -31.01
C VAL A 114 15.60 -9.97 -29.91
N MET A 115 15.17 -9.32 -28.83
CA MET A 115 15.98 -9.18 -27.64
C MET A 115 16.02 -10.49 -26.86
N VAL A 116 17.22 -10.94 -26.54
CA VAL A 116 17.46 -12.17 -25.79
C VAL A 116 18.18 -11.83 -24.49
N ASN A 117 17.60 -12.25 -23.37
CA ASN A 117 18.26 -12.25 -22.08
C ASN A 117 19.20 -13.46 -22.01
N ARG A 118 20.51 -13.22 -22.11
CA ARG A 118 21.55 -14.26 -22.06
C ARG A 118 21.89 -14.71 -20.65
N GLY A 119 21.45 -13.96 -19.64
CA GLY A 119 21.68 -14.24 -18.23
C GLY A 119 22.31 -13.09 -17.46
N TRP A 120 22.75 -13.41 -16.26
CA TRP A 120 23.30 -12.48 -15.28
C TRP A 120 24.84 -12.45 -15.33
N VAL A 121 25.40 -11.26 -15.21
CA VAL A 121 26.84 -10.99 -15.10
C VAL A 121 27.12 -10.16 -13.85
N PRO A 122 28.31 -10.32 -13.22
CA PRO A 122 28.65 -9.58 -12.01
C PRO A 122 28.82 -8.10 -12.31
N ILE A 123 28.68 -7.24 -11.29
CA ILE A 123 28.81 -5.78 -11.45
C ILE A 123 30.14 -5.35 -12.09
N ASP A 124 31.21 -6.11 -11.88
CA ASP A 124 32.52 -5.89 -12.50
C ASP A 124 32.47 -5.95 -14.04
N ALA A 125 31.60 -6.79 -14.61
CA ALA A 125 31.43 -6.91 -16.06
C ALA A 125 30.88 -5.63 -16.69
N GLY A 126 30.09 -4.86 -15.94
CA GLY A 126 29.49 -3.60 -16.41
C GLY A 126 30.40 -2.37 -16.32
N LYS A 127 31.58 -2.47 -15.69
CA LYS A 127 32.49 -1.32 -15.52
C LYS A 127 33.07 -0.82 -16.84
N HIS A 128 33.45 -1.74 -17.73
CA HIS A 128 34.03 -1.43 -19.03
C HIS A 128 33.51 -2.41 -20.09
N ARG A 129 33.29 -1.92 -21.32
CA ARG A 129 32.82 -2.74 -22.45
C ARG A 129 33.78 -3.89 -22.77
N THR A 130 35.09 -3.70 -22.57
CA THR A 130 36.12 -4.73 -22.72
C THR A 130 35.96 -5.88 -21.71
N MET A 131 35.53 -5.58 -20.48
CA MET A 131 35.23 -6.61 -19.48
C MET A 131 34.00 -7.40 -19.88
N LEU A 132 32.93 -6.73 -20.31
CA LEU A 132 31.71 -7.40 -20.78
C LEU A 132 32.01 -8.40 -21.91
N ARG A 133 32.83 -8.01 -22.89
CA ARG A 133 33.25 -8.87 -24.01
C ARG A 133 33.89 -10.19 -23.59
N GLN A 134 34.57 -10.24 -22.43
CA GLN A 134 35.10 -11.50 -21.90
C GLN A 134 33.99 -12.51 -21.53
N TYR A 135 32.84 -12.00 -21.08
CA TYR A 135 31.70 -12.82 -20.69
C TYR A 135 30.80 -13.20 -21.87
N ILE A 136 30.65 -12.32 -22.87
CA ILE A 136 29.65 -12.48 -23.94
C ILE A 136 30.24 -12.75 -25.34
N GLY A 137 31.52 -12.45 -25.55
CA GLY A 137 32.17 -12.48 -26.87
C GLY A 137 32.15 -11.13 -27.61
N GLU A 138 32.57 -11.17 -28.88
CA GLU A 138 32.64 -10.00 -29.77
C GLU A 138 31.99 -10.31 -31.12
N GLY A 139 31.48 -9.27 -31.79
CA GLY A 139 30.93 -9.36 -33.14
C GLY A 139 29.66 -10.20 -33.27
N PHE A 140 29.37 -10.62 -34.50
CA PHE A 140 28.26 -11.51 -34.82
C PHE A 140 28.63 -12.97 -34.56
N THR A 141 27.98 -13.60 -33.60
CA THR A 141 28.24 -15.01 -33.26
C THR A 141 27.04 -15.87 -33.62
N PRO A 142 27.17 -16.84 -34.55
CA PRO A 142 26.09 -17.75 -34.88
C PRO A 142 25.82 -18.67 -33.68
N SER A 143 24.55 -18.80 -33.30
CA SER A 143 24.17 -19.60 -32.15
C SER A 143 22.71 -20.03 -32.24
N GLN A 144 22.41 -21.20 -31.68
CA GLN A 144 21.03 -21.61 -31.46
C GLN A 144 20.55 -21.12 -30.09
N VAL A 145 19.50 -20.29 -30.09
CA VAL A 145 18.86 -19.79 -28.88
C VAL A 145 17.74 -20.74 -28.49
N ARG A 146 17.81 -21.27 -27.28
CA ARG A 146 16.72 -22.04 -26.67
C ARG A 146 16.37 -21.43 -25.33
N GLY A 147 15.10 -21.14 -25.12
CA GLY A 147 14.64 -20.39 -23.97
C GLY A 147 13.13 -20.31 -23.89
N ILE A 148 12.64 -19.33 -23.15
CA ILE A 148 11.21 -19.08 -22.96
C ILE A 148 10.84 -17.66 -23.36
N LEU A 149 9.61 -17.46 -23.83
CA LEU A 149 9.08 -16.12 -24.06
C LEU A 149 8.71 -15.45 -22.74
N ARG A 150 9.12 -14.19 -22.61
CA ARG A 150 8.80 -13.33 -21.47
C ARG A 150 8.27 -12.01 -21.99
N LYS A 151 7.25 -11.49 -21.31
CA LYS A 151 6.75 -10.14 -21.55
C LYS A 151 7.72 -9.09 -20.99
N GLU A 152 7.64 -7.88 -21.53
CA GLU A 152 8.37 -6.75 -20.96
C GLU A 152 8.05 -6.52 -19.48
N GLU A 153 9.05 -6.01 -18.77
CA GLU A 153 8.91 -5.64 -17.38
C GLU A 153 8.40 -4.21 -17.26
N PHE A 154 7.38 -4.06 -16.44
CA PHE A 154 6.87 -2.77 -16.05
C PHE A 154 7.33 -2.48 -14.63
N ILE A 155 7.93 -1.30 -14.42
CA ILE A 155 8.15 -0.80 -13.07
C ILE A 155 6.75 -0.54 -12.52
N GLY A 156 6.36 -1.33 -11.53
CA GLY A 156 5.00 -1.34 -11.02
C GLY A 156 4.55 0.08 -10.67
N GLY A 157 3.38 0.48 -11.18
CA GLY A 157 2.70 1.63 -10.62
C GLY A 157 2.23 1.32 -9.21
N SER A 158 1.93 2.37 -8.46
CA SER A 158 1.62 2.29 -7.04
C SER A 158 0.49 1.30 -6.76
N LEU A 159 0.54 0.68 -5.58
CA LEU A 159 -0.39 -0.33 -5.06
C LEU A 159 -1.88 0.01 -5.26
N PHE A 160 -2.20 1.29 -5.35
CA PHE A 160 -3.56 1.82 -5.48
C PHE A 160 -3.91 2.38 -6.88
N TRP A 161 -2.91 2.60 -7.74
CA TRP A 161 -3.04 3.45 -8.92
C TRP A 161 -2.86 2.71 -10.26
N GLY A 162 -2.67 1.39 -10.22
CA GLY A 162 -2.56 0.56 -11.43
C GLY A 162 -1.23 0.75 -12.17
N PRO A 163 -1.14 0.39 -13.47
CA PRO A 163 0.05 0.63 -14.29
C PRO A 163 0.45 2.11 -14.27
N ASN A 164 1.74 2.40 -14.09
CA ASN A 164 2.23 3.78 -14.08
C ASN A 164 2.15 4.36 -15.50
N PRO A 165 1.50 5.51 -15.76
CA PRO A 165 1.54 6.17 -17.06
C PRO A 165 2.96 6.43 -17.57
N ASN A 166 3.93 6.61 -16.66
CA ASN A 166 5.34 6.78 -17.00
C ASN A 166 5.98 5.51 -17.57
N ASN A 167 5.29 4.37 -17.57
CA ASN A 167 5.70 3.18 -18.29
C ASN A 167 5.39 3.26 -19.79
N ASP A 168 4.45 4.11 -20.20
CA ASP A 168 4.00 4.22 -21.58
C ASP A 168 4.25 5.65 -22.06
N GLY A 169 5.55 5.98 -22.25
CA GLY A 169 5.95 7.31 -22.69
C GLY A 169 7.47 7.48 -22.85
N PRO A 170 7.95 8.66 -23.28
CA PRO A 170 9.37 8.94 -23.48
C PRO A 170 10.20 8.81 -22.19
N VAL A 171 9.59 9.01 -21.02
CA VAL A 171 10.23 8.77 -19.71
C VAL A 171 10.52 7.28 -19.49
N ALA A 172 9.67 6.38 -20.02
CA ALA A 172 9.90 4.93 -19.99
C ALA A 172 11.11 4.49 -20.83
N ALA A 173 11.44 5.26 -21.89
CA ALA A 173 12.62 4.98 -22.72
C ALA A 173 13.92 5.16 -21.91
N ASP A 174 13.93 6.11 -20.98
CA ASP A 174 15.08 6.39 -20.11
C ASP A 174 15.22 5.38 -18.95
N LEU A 175 14.17 4.60 -18.66
CA LEU A 175 14.19 3.54 -17.63
C LEU A 175 14.62 2.17 -18.15
N SER A 176 15.04 2.09 -19.42
CA SER A 176 15.47 0.85 -20.08
C SER A 176 16.70 0.19 -19.45
N TRP A 177 17.49 0.92 -18.67
CA TRP A 177 18.58 0.37 -17.87
C TRP A 177 18.11 -0.31 -16.58
N LEU A 178 16.92 0.02 -16.07
CA LEU A 178 16.39 -0.51 -14.81
C LEU A 178 15.38 -1.64 -15.05
N ALA A 179 14.56 -1.54 -16.10
CA ALA A 179 13.53 -2.51 -16.45
C ALA A 179 13.73 -3.08 -17.86
N MET A 180 13.38 -4.36 -18.01
CA MET A 180 13.47 -5.07 -19.29
C MET A 180 12.41 -4.53 -20.26
N ARG A 181 12.82 -3.63 -21.17
CA ARG A 181 11.96 -2.96 -22.15
C ARG A 181 12.44 -3.28 -23.57
N PRO A 182 12.11 -4.45 -24.13
CA PRO A 182 12.64 -4.94 -25.40
C PRO A 182 12.40 -3.97 -26.56
N TRP A 183 11.21 -3.37 -26.61
CA TRP A 183 10.87 -2.34 -27.60
C TRP A 183 11.80 -1.13 -27.54
N ASN A 184 12.05 -0.58 -26.34
CA ASN A 184 12.92 0.59 -26.20
C ASN A 184 14.38 0.23 -26.49
N MET A 185 14.82 -0.96 -26.06
CA MET A 185 16.17 -1.47 -26.31
C MET A 185 16.42 -1.67 -27.81
N ILE A 186 15.45 -2.23 -28.56
CA ILE A 186 15.64 -2.49 -29.98
C ILE A 186 15.63 -1.18 -30.78
N MET A 187 14.76 -0.23 -30.39
CA MET A 187 14.75 1.11 -30.97
C MET A 187 16.07 1.85 -30.73
N ALA A 188 16.65 1.73 -29.53
CA ALA A 188 17.96 2.31 -29.22
C ALA A 188 19.07 1.64 -30.05
N TYR A 189 19.04 0.31 -30.16
CA TYR A 189 19.97 -0.45 -31.00
C TYR A 189 19.90 -0.04 -32.48
N TYR A 190 18.70 0.06 -33.07
CA TYR A 190 18.52 0.49 -34.45
C TYR A 190 19.02 1.91 -34.70
N ARG A 191 18.71 2.86 -33.80
CA ARG A 191 19.23 4.23 -33.89
C ARG A 191 20.76 4.27 -33.86
N HIS A 192 21.39 3.43 -33.03
CA HIS A 192 22.85 3.39 -32.93
C HIS A 192 23.49 2.70 -34.13
N ARG A 193 22.86 1.63 -34.66
CA ARG A 193 23.42 0.81 -35.73
C ARG A 193 23.25 1.41 -37.12
N TRP A 194 22.06 1.94 -37.42
CA TRP A 194 21.66 2.43 -38.75
C TRP A 194 21.31 3.92 -38.79
N GLY A 195 21.37 4.61 -37.65
CA GLY A 195 21.06 6.04 -37.56
C GLY A 195 19.58 6.31 -37.30
N ALA A 196 19.27 7.51 -36.83
CA ALA A 196 17.90 7.91 -36.46
C ALA A 196 16.96 8.02 -37.68
N ASP A 197 17.50 8.39 -38.84
CA ASP A 197 16.73 8.62 -40.07
C ASP A 197 16.18 7.31 -40.66
N HIS A 198 16.91 6.21 -40.51
CA HIS A 198 16.51 4.89 -40.99
C HIS A 198 15.64 4.10 -39.99
N LEU A 199 15.36 4.66 -38.81
CA LEU A 199 14.68 3.92 -37.73
C LEU A 199 13.33 3.30 -38.18
N LYS A 200 12.52 4.06 -38.92
CA LYS A 200 11.22 3.56 -39.40
C LYS A 200 11.38 2.41 -40.39
N GLU A 201 12.36 2.53 -41.29
CA GLU A 201 12.69 1.50 -42.28
C GLU A 201 13.24 0.25 -41.60
N SER A 202 14.15 0.41 -40.63
CA SER A 202 14.70 -0.70 -39.83
C SER A 202 13.60 -1.42 -39.06
N VAL A 203 12.67 -0.71 -38.42
CA VAL A 203 11.53 -1.33 -37.72
C VAL A 203 10.62 -2.08 -38.69
N GLN A 204 10.36 -1.52 -39.87
CA GLN A 204 9.52 -2.17 -40.88
C GLN A 204 10.19 -3.43 -41.46
N LYS A 205 11.53 -3.42 -41.61
CA LYS A 205 12.29 -4.53 -42.19
C LYS A 205 12.59 -5.63 -41.19
N HIS A 206 12.96 -5.26 -39.96
CA HIS A 206 13.49 -6.18 -38.95
C HIS A 206 12.53 -6.45 -37.78
N GLY A 207 11.40 -5.74 -37.73
CA GLY A 207 10.43 -5.86 -36.64
C GLY A 207 10.90 -5.21 -35.33
N ALA A 208 9.94 -5.01 -34.42
CA ALA A 208 10.17 -4.62 -33.04
C ALA A 208 9.07 -5.25 -32.17
N HIS A 209 9.43 -5.73 -30.98
CA HIS A 209 8.54 -6.53 -30.15
C HIS A 209 8.53 -6.08 -28.68
N HIS A 210 7.38 -6.22 -28.02
CA HIS A 210 7.17 -5.96 -26.58
C HIS A 210 7.50 -7.17 -25.69
N TYR A 211 8.16 -8.18 -26.25
CA TYR A 211 8.57 -9.40 -25.55
C TYR A 211 10.03 -9.70 -25.83
N TYR A 212 10.62 -10.53 -24.97
CA TYR A 212 11.99 -11.00 -25.11
C TYR A 212 12.07 -12.51 -24.87
N VAL A 213 13.17 -13.11 -25.30
CA VAL A 213 13.46 -14.52 -25.02
C VAL A 213 14.42 -14.59 -23.84
N GLU A 214 14.07 -15.34 -22.80
CA GLU A 214 14.96 -15.62 -21.67
C GLU A 214 15.62 -16.97 -21.88
N MET A 215 16.96 -16.97 -21.98
CA MET A 215 17.72 -18.22 -22.06
C MET A 215 17.82 -18.86 -20.68
N LEU A 216 17.53 -20.16 -20.62
CA LEU A 216 17.63 -20.95 -19.40
C LEU A 216 18.83 -21.89 -19.47
N GLU A 217 19.28 -22.37 -18.31
CA GLU A 217 20.46 -23.24 -18.18
C GLU A 217 20.29 -24.57 -18.93
N ASP A 218 19.19 -25.29 -18.67
CA ASP A 218 18.88 -26.58 -19.31
C ASP A 218 18.85 -26.54 -20.83
N PHE A 219 18.66 -25.35 -21.39
CA PHE A 219 18.46 -25.15 -22.82
C PHE A 219 19.69 -24.60 -23.53
N SER A 220 20.82 -24.27 -22.90
CA SER A 220 21.92 -23.63 -23.63
C SER A 220 23.28 -24.30 -23.43
N GLY A 221 23.76 -24.94 -24.49
CA GLY A 221 25.03 -25.68 -24.45
C GLY A 221 26.28 -24.87 -24.82
N ASP A 222 26.20 -23.90 -25.75
CA ASP A 222 27.41 -23.56 -26.53
C ASP A 222 27.91 -22.11 -26.38
N ASP A 223 27.14 -21.24 -25.72
CA ASP A 223 27.43 -19.80 -25.65
C ASP A 223 28.05 -19.35 -24.31
N GLN A 224 28.12 -20.24 -23.32
CA GLN A 224 28.71 -19.91 -22.03
C GLN A 224 30.25 -19.92 -22.09
N ARG A 225 30.86 -18.89 -21.51
CA ARG A 225 32.31 -18.73 -21.42
C ARG A 225 32.78 -18.92 -19.98
N ILE A 226 33.92 -19.58 -19.81
CA ILE A 226 34.52 -19.76 -18.50
C ILE A 226 35.36 -18.52 -18.17
N VAL A 227 34.93 -17.74 -17.19
CA VAL A 227 35.65 -16.56 -16.68
C VAL A 227 35.77 -16.68 -15.17
N ARG A 228 37.00 -16.52 -14.64
CA ARG A 228 37.30 -16.70 -13.21
C ARG A 228 36.83 -18.07 -12.66
N GLY A 229 36.96 -19.13 -13.47
CA GLY A 229 36.61 -20.51 -13.07
C GLY A 229 35.11 -20.82 -13.01
N ARG A 230 34.24 -19.91 -13.46
CA ARG A 230 32.77 -20.10 -13.52
C ARG A 230 32.27 -19.89 -14.94
N ALA A 231 31.17 -20.56 -15.29
CA ALA A 231 30.49 -20.37 -16.57
C ALA A 231 29.61 -19.11 -16.53
N TRP A 232 29.75 -18.26 -17.54
CA TRP A 232 29.02 -17.00 -17.68
C TRP A 232 28.42 -16.87 -19.08
N PRO A 233 27.34 -16.07 -19.26
CA PRO A 233 26.50 -15.48 -18.22
C PRO A 233 25.74 -16.54 -17.42
N ARG A 234 25.50 -16.27 -16.13
CA ARG A 234 24.78 -17.18 -15.23
C ARG A 234 23.29 -17.15 -15.56
N ARG A 235 22.66 -18.31 -15.71
CA ARG A 235 21.26 -18.42 -16.14
C ARG A 235 20.41 -18.96 -14.99
N ARG A 236 19.10 -18.87 -15.19
CA ARG A 236 18.13 -19.50 -14.29
C ARG A 236 17.85 -20.92 -14.76
N GLU A 237 17.61 -21.80 -13.82
CA GLU A 237 17.06 -23.12 -14.07
C GLU A 237 15.57 -23.00 -14.42
N VAL A 238 15.03 -23.98 -15.14
CA VAL A 238 13.60 -24.02 -15.47
C VAL A 238 12.74 -24.02 -14.21
N ASP A 239 13.13 -24.82 -13.21
CA ASP A 239 12.41 -24.93 -11.95
C ASP A 239 12.38 -23.60 -11.19
N GLU A 240 13.46 -22.82 -11.24
CA GLU A 240 13.52 -21.49 -10.61
C GLU A 240 12.49 -20.52 -11.21
N VAL A 241 12.27 -20.61 -12.53
CA VAL A 241 11.35 -19.73 -13.26
C VAL A 241 9.88 -20.11 -13.04
N VAL A 242 9.61 -21.40 -12.83
CA VAL A 242 8.27 -21.93 -12.54
C VAL A 242 7.94 -21.85 -11.05
N TYR A 243 8.94 -21.69 -10.18
CA TYR A 243 8.72 -21.68 -8.74
C TYR A 243 7.85 -20.51 -8.27
N VAL A 244 6.85 -20.82 -7.44
CA VAL A 244 5.93 -19.83 -6.85
C VAL A 244 5.97 -19.93 -5.32
N HIS A 245 6.64 -18.98 -4.65
CA HIS A 245 6.78 -18.94 -3.18
C HIS A 245 5.47 -19.03 -2.40
N LEU A 246 4.42 -18.32 -2.84
CA LEU A 246 3.10 -18.36 -2.22
C LEU A 246 2.07 -18.77 -3.26
N THR A 247 1.47 -19.94 -3.04
CA THR A 247 0.43 -20.47 -3.93
C THR A 247 -0.87 -19.68 -3.81
N PRO A 248 -1.75 -19.71 -4.83
CA PRO A 248 -3.05 -19.03 -4.77
C PRO A 248 -3.94 -19.49 -3.61
N ILE A 249 -3.75 -20.71 -3.10
CA ILE A 249 -4.48 -21.24 -1.95
C ILE A 249 -4.10 -20.45 -0.69
N VAL A 250 -2.81 -20.21 -0.45
CA VAL A 250 -2.35 -19.39 0.68
C VAL A 250 -2.94 -17.98 0.61
N HIS A 251 -3.00 -17.37 -0.58
CA HIS A 251 -3.68 -16.09 -0.77
C HIS A 251 -5.18 -16.16 -0.46
N SER A 252 -5.84 -17.28 -0.79
CA SER A 252 -7.26 -17.51 -0.45
C SER A 252 -7.48 -17.60 1.07
N MET A 253 -6.53 -18.21 1.81
CA MET A 253 -6.55 -18.21 3.27
C MET A 253 -6.40 -16.79 3.83
N TYR A 254 -5.51 -15.97 3.26
CA TYR A 254 -5.35 -14.57 3.67
C TYR A 254 -6.59 -13.72 3.38
N VAL A 255 -7.30 -13.97 2.28
CA VAL A 255 -8.60 -13.32 2.00
C VAL A 255 -9.55 -13.55 3.18
N VAL A 256 -9.75 -14.81 3.58
CA VAL A 256 -10.64 -15.15 4.70
C VAL A 256 -10.17 -14.47 5.99
N PHE A 257 -8.87 -14.51 6.28
CA PHE A 257 -8.28 -13.86 7.45
C PHE A 257 -8.57 -12.35 7.49
N TRP A 258 -8.25 -11.61 6.43
CA TRP A 258 -8.40 -10.16 6.39
C TRP A 258 -9.86 -9.71 6.41
N PHE A 259 -10.78 -10.44 5.75
CA PHE A 259 -12.20 -10.14 5.84
C PHE A 259 -12.78 -10.47 7.23
N SER A 260 -12.25 -11.49 7.91
CA SER A 260 -12.63 -11.81 9.29
C SER A 260 -12.20 -10.71 10.27
N VAL A 261 -10.96 -10.20 10.12
CA VAL A 261 -10.46 -9.04 10.89
C VAL A 261 -11.33 -7.81 10.61
N THR A 262 -11.69 -7.56 9.35
CA THR A 262 -12.56 -6.43 8.96
C THR A 262 -13.92 -6.52 9.65
N ALA A 263 -14.55 -7.69 9.60
CA ALA A 263 -15.86 -7.92 10.21
C ALA A 263 -15.82 -7.78 11.74
N GLY A 264 -14.83 -8.36 12.39
CA GLY A 264 -14.64 -8.24 13.84
C GLY A 264 -14.38 -6.79 14.28
N SER A 265 -13.62 -6.05 13.49
CA SER A 265 -13.31 -4.65 13.76
C SER A 265 -14.53 -3.74 13.54
N LEU A 266 -15.33 -3.97 12.49
CA LEU A 266 -16.61 -3.26 12.29
C LEU A 266 -17.60 -3.54 13.42
N TYR A 267 -17.62 -4.78 13.91
CA TYR A 267 -18.43 -5.15 15.07
C TYR A 267 -17.99 -4.41 16.34
N GLY A 268 -16.67 -4.31 16.58
CA GLY A 268 -16.10 -3.52 17.67
C GLY A 268 -16.47 -2.03 17.56
N MET A 269 -16.34 -1.45 16.37
CA MET A 269 -16.76 -0.08 16.09
C MET A 269 -18.25 0.14 16.37
N LEU A 270 -19.11 -0.79 15.95
CA LEU A 270 -20.56 -0.72 16.20
C LEU A 270 -20.87 -0.73 17.71
N ARG A 271 -20.16 -1.54 18.51
CA ARG A 271 -20.30 -1.56 19.97
C ARG A 271 -19.86 -0.24 20.60
N CYS A 272 -18.72 0.32 20.19
CA CYS A 272 -18.25 1.63 20.64
C CYS A 272 -19.27 2.73 20.33
N TRP A 273 -19.79 2.75 19.10
CA TRP A 273 -20.79 3.73 18.68
C TRP A 273 -22.08 3.64 19.51
N ARG A 274 -22.61 2.44 19.75
CA ARG A 274 -23.77 2.24 20.64
C ARG A 274 -23.50 2.73 22.06
N ARG A 275 -22.30 2.50 22.60
CA ARG A 275 -21.90 2.99 23.93
C ARG A 275 -21.81 4.52 23.96
N GLN A 276 -21.26 5.15 22.93
CA GLN A 276 -21.23 6.61 22.82
C GLN A 276 -22.65 7.20 22.78
N GLN A 277 -23.57 6.60 22.02
CA GLN A 277 -24.97 7.01 22.00
C GLN A 277 -25.61 6.97 23.39
N ALA A 278 -25.37 5.90 24.15
CA ALA A 278 -25.85 5.77 25.53
C ALA A 278 -25.26 6.85 26.46
N LEU A 279 -23.95 7.12 26.35
CA LEU A 279 -23.29 8.19 27.13
C LEU A 279 -23.84 9.58 26.78
N PHE A 280 -24.10 9.86 25.49
CA PHE A 280 -24.72 11.12 25.08
C PHE A 280 -26.15 11.26 25.58
N ALA A 281 -26.93 10.17 25.61
CA ALA A 281 -28.28 10.18 26.17
C ALA A 281 -28.26 10.46 27.69
N LEU A 282 -27.39 9.79 28.43
CA LEU A 282 -27.21 10.02 29.88
C LEU A 282 -26.78 11.46 30.17
N ARG A 283 -25.85 12.01 29.38
CA ARG A 283 -25.40 13.39 29.54
C ARG A 283 -26.52 14.39 29.29
N LYS A 284 -27.30 14.22 28.20
CA LYS A 284 -28.48 15.06 27.94
C LYS A 284 -29.49 15.00 29.07
N PHE A 285 -29.67 13.84 29.71
CA PHE A 285 -30.55 13.70 30.87
C PHE A 285 -30.00 14.45 32.09
N ALA A 286 -28.71 14.27 32.40
CA ALA A 286 -28.06 14.96 33.51
C ALA A 286 -28.06 16.49 33.33
N ASP A 287 -27.74 16.98 32.13
CA ASP A 287 -27.74 18.42 31.80
C ASP A 287 -29.16 19.00 31.94
N ARG A 288 -30.20 18.27 31.55
CA ARG A 288 -31.60 18.71 31.79
C ARG A 288 -31.93 18.81 33.27
N GLN A 289 -31.57 17.80 34.07
CA GLN A 289 -31.80 17.83 35.52
C GLN A 289 -31.04 18.98 36.19
N SER A 290 -29.77 19.22 35.80
CA SER A 290 -29.00 20.34 36.36
C SER A 290 -29.64 21.68 36.01
N THR A 291 -30.06 21.88 34.75
CA THR A 291 -30.75 23.14 34.35
C THR A 291 -32.06 23.34 35.12
N GLN A 292 -32.85 22.30 35.35
CA GLN A 292 -34.09 22.39 36.14
C GLN A 292 -33.82 22.73 37.61
N LEU A 293 -32.78 22.15 38.21
CA LEU A 293 -32.40 22.47 39.58
C LEU A 293 -31.86 23.90 39.70
N GLU A 294 -31.13 24.38 38.70
CA GLU A 294 -30.65 25.76 38.63
C GLU A 294 -31.80 26.76 38.51
N THR A 295 -32.80 26.49 37.65
CA THR A 295 -33.99 27.37 37.55
C THR A 295 -34.77 27.41 38.86
N LEU A 296 -34.97 26.25 39.51
CA LEU A 296 -35.64 26.19 40.82
C LEU A 296 -34.87 26.96 41.90
N ARG A 297 -33.53 26.86 41.92
CA ARG A 297 -32.69 27.65 42.84
C ARG A 297 -32.81 29.15 42.59
N GLN A 298 -32.86 29.57 41.32
CA GLN A 298 -33.05 30.98 40.97
C GLN A 298 -34.42 31.49 41.42
N GLU A 299 -35.49 30.72 41.21
CA GLU A 299 -36.85 31.06 41.67
C GLU A 299 -36.92 31.15 43.21
N GLN A 300 -36.33 30.19 43.92
CA GLN A 300 -36.26 30.20 45.39
C GLN A 300 -35.42 31.38 45.92
N ALA A 301 -34.31 31.72 45.27
CA ALA A 301 -33.51 32.89 45.64
C ALA A 301 -34.30 34.18 45.44
N GLN A 302 -35.05 34.31 44.33
CA GLN A 302 -35.90 35.47 44.07
C GLN A 302 -37.03 35.60 45.09
N SER A 303 -37.70 34.50 45.44
CA SER A 303 -38.77 34.52 46.45
C SER A 303 -38.25 34.84 47.84
N TYR A 304 -37.08 34.32 48.22
CA TYR A 304 -36.39 34.66 49.46
C TYR A 304 -36.06 36.17 49.51
N MET A 305 -35.48 36.73 48.44
CA MET A 305 -35.17 38.16 48.37
C MET A 305 -36.42 39.03 48.53
N ARG A 306 -37.53 38.70 47.85
CA ARG A 306 -38.81 39.41 48.01
C ARG A 306 -39.34 39.32 49.45
N ALA A 307 -39.27 38.14 50.06
CA ALA A 307 -39.71 37.97 51.45
C ALA A 307 -38.86 38.79 52.43
N VAL A 308 -37.55 38.91 52.20
CA VAL A 308 -36.66 39.78 52.98
C VAL A 308 -37.03 41.25 52.81
N GLU A 309 -37.25 41.71 51.57
CA GLU A 309 -37.69 43.08 51.26
C GLU A 309 -39.03 43.42 51.95
N GLU A 310 -40.01 42.51 51.92
CA GLU A 310 -41.29 42.68 52.61
C GLU A 310 -41.12 42.81 54.13
N VAL A 311 -40.22 42.01 54.73
CA VAL A 311 -39.93 42.10 56.17
C VAL A 311 -39.26 43.43 56.50
N GLU A 312 -38.34 43.92 55.66
CA GLU A 312 -37.72 45.24 55.83
C GLU A 312 -38.73 46.39 55.68
N GLN A 313 -39.64 46.31 54.70
CA GLN A 313 -40.74 47.26 54.54
C GLN A 313 -41.67 47.25 55.76
N ARG A 314 -42.03 46.08 56.29
CA ARG A 314 -42.85 45.99 57.51
C ARG A 314 -42.12 46.53 58.73
N LYS A 315 -40.79 46.32 58.85
CA LYS A 315 -39.99 46.92 59.92
C LYS A 315 -39.96 48.43 59.82
N THR A 316 -39.74 49.00 58.62
CA THR A 316 -39.72 50.46 58.42
C THR A 316 -41.07 51.10 58.71
N LEU A 317 -42.17 50.48 58.26
CA LEU A 317 -43.53 50.89 58.62
C LEU A 317 -43.79 50.75 60.12
N GLY A 318 -43.36 49.65 60.76
CA GLY A 318 -43.47 49.44 62.20
C GLY A 318 -42.67 50.44 63.03
N THR A 319 -41.46 50.80 62.62
CA THR A 319 -40.67 51.87 63.23
C THR A 319 -41.26 53.25 62.98
N GLY A 320 -41.88 53.49 61.83
CA GLY A 320 -42.60 54.74 61.52
C GLY A 320 -43.88 54.90 62.34
N VAL A 321 -44.63 53.81 62.54
CA VAL A 321 -45.82 53.78 63.42
C VAL A 321 -45.41 53.89 64.89
N ALA A 322 -44.31 53.29 65.32
CA ALA A 322 -43.75 53.47 66.65
C ALA A 322 -43.22 54.90 66.88
N ALA A 323 -42.61 55.54 65.87
CA ALA A 323 -42.17 56.93 65.93
C ALA A 323 -43.36 57.92 65.92
N ALA A 324 -44.44 57.61 65.20
CA ALA A 324 -45.68 58.40 65.21
C ALA A 324 -46.47 58.22 66.52
N ALA A 325 -46.47 57.02 67.12
CA ALA A 325 -47.05 56.76 68.43
C ALA A 325 -46.22 57.37 69.58
N GLY A 326 -44.90 57.54 69.40
CA GLY A 326 -44.01 58.15 70.40
C GLY A 326 -44.10 59.68 70.52
N ALA A 327 -44.73 60.37 69.56
CA ALA A 327 -44.85 61.84 69.54
C ALA A 327 -46.12 62.38 70.23
N GLY A 328 -46.98 61.51 70.77
CA GLY A 328 -48.27 61.92 71.35
C GLY A 328 -48.69 61.07 72.53
N ALA A 329 -47.93 61.12 73.64
CA ALA A 329 -48.44 60.98 75.01
C ALA A 329 -47.27 60.81 76.00
N GLN A 330 -46.76 61.94 76.51
CA GLN A 330 -46.05 62.01 77.79
C GLN A 330 -47.03 62.59 78.82
N SER A 331 -47.66 61.76 79.66
CA SER A 331 -48.05 62.11 81.05
C SER A 331 -48.75 60.95 81.79
N SER A 332 -48.35 60.75 83.05
CA SER A 332 -48.84 59.83 84.11
C SER A 332 -48.46 58.35 83.88
N ILE A 333 -47.45 57.77 84.55
CA ILE A 333 -47.20 57.58 86.00
C ILE A 333 -48.34 56.81 86.69
N GLY A 334 -48.05 55.58 87.12
CA GLY A 334 -48.92 54.79 87.99
C GLY A 334 -48.47 53.32 88.10
N ASP A 335 -47.56 53.06 89.04
CA ASP A 335 -47.03 51.78 89.55
C ASP A 335 -47.93 50.52 89.45
N SER A 336 -47.34 49.36 89.13
CA SER A 336 -46.92 48.35 90.13
C SER A 336 -46.76 46.91 89.56
N PHE A 337 -45.52 46.42 89.68
CA PHE A 337 -45.10 45.14 90.28
C PHE A 337 -45.43 43.76 89.62
N VAL A 338 -44.34 42.97 89.53
CA VAL A 338 -44.18 41.49 89.50
C VAL A 338 -44.10 40.74 88.14
N THR A 339 -42.85 40.52 87.74
CA THR A 339 -42.25 39.39 86.98
C THR A 339 -42.05 38.12 87.86
N PRO A 340 -41.60 36.93 87.39
CA PRO A 340 -41.67 36.30 86.05
C PRO A 340 -41.85 34.73 86.04
N HIS A 341 -41.98 34.16 84.83
CA HIS A 341 -41.36 32.89 84.32
C HIS A 341 -41.80 31.47 84.83
N PRO A 342 -41.33 30.35 84.24
CA PRO A 342 -41.75 29.68 83.00
C PRO A 342 -42.04 28.17 83.20
N GLU A 343 -42.37 27.42 82.14
CA GLU A 343 -42.02 25.99 81.95
C GLU A 343 -42.51 25.61 80.54
N GLU A 344 -41.68 25.49 79.50
CA GLU A 344 -40.67 24.47 79.22
C GLU A 344 -41.17 23.03 79.44
N ARG A 345 -41.60 22.38 78.35
CA ARG A 345 -41.38 20.93 78.20
C ARG A 345 -40.93 20.56 76.80
N THR A 346 -39.70 20.11 76.80
CA THR A 346 -38.91 19.49 75.76
C THR A 346 -39.45 18.13 75.31
N SER A 347 -39.00 17.76 74.11
CA SER A 347 -38.66 16.39 73.67
C SER A 347 -39.78 15.49 73.14
N LYS A 348 -39.73 15.26 71.81
CA LYS A 348 -39.23 13.97 71.30
C LYS A 348 -38.88 14.03 69.81
N LYS A 349 -37.58 13.90 69.54
CA LYS A 349 -37.05 13.20 68.36
C LYS A 349 -37.59 11.78 68.36
N ILE A 350 -38.10 11.28 67.23
CA ILE A 350 -37.97 9.88 66.81
C ILE A 350 -37.92 9.85 65.27
N ASN A 351 -36.76 9.35 64.78
CA ASN A 351 -36.43 8.72 63.49
C ASN A 351 -36.61 9.47 62.17
#